data_AF-A0A5B8IF57-F1
#
_entry.id   AF-A0A5B8IF57-F1
#
_cell.length_a   1.000
_cell.length_b   1.000
_cell.length_c   1.000
_cell.angle_alpha   90.00
_cell.angle_beta   90.00
_cell.angle_gamma   90.00
#
_symmetry.space_group_name_H-M   'P 1'
#
loop_
_entity.id
_entity.type
_entity.pdbx_description
1 polymer ?
#
loop_
_entity_poly.entity_id
_entity_poly.type
_entity_poly.pdbx_seq_one_letter_code
_entity_poly.pdbx_strand_id
1 'polypeptide(L)'
;MERGRGGTGWETLGGALARLACGDLEDCARLLGHPDPRVRENALVEFEQRGAGAVAYCERVAGLLGDADPGVRQRAVLAFQGIGRGAAPVLNRVRRAPAAGPWVRAGALAALAEIGGPGMLDPADLAAVRRLRRVKQRTEVPEPFTLCGFWYAVPTVDQAAVLDAFGLAEAEPVTLRTGAAAWCRDRHIRGRGAERASHSRVFVSPGLDGWTLVFGHSSEDLRLVRRGGGCAGGTVRRIVPARCSALGGRFGAAQWYGASCGGAWTAWCIAEGPEVVRYYDVFDAERGGDKGPAHRAEYGYLPAHERVGRAELSGEPCSATAVAARLSVDPAALGPGTAVTGSGVLALTSYGRRYGHPPGALPV
;
A
#
# COMPACT_ATOMS: atom_id res chain seq x y z
N MET A 1 46.59 -26.75 -30.63
CA MET A 1 45.47 -25.85 -30.99
C MET A 1 44.40 -26.04 -29.93
N GLU A 2 44.36 -25.19 -28.90
CA GLU A 2 43.14 -24.86 -28.16
C GLU A 2 43.44 -23.73 -27.16
N ARG A 3 42.55 -22.74 -27.14
CA ARG A 3 42.68 -21.46 -26.45
C ARG A 3 42.08 -21.57 -25.04
N GLY A 4 42.86 -21.32 -24.01
CA GLY A 4 42.35 -21.07 -22.66
C GLY A 4 41.79 -19.65 -22.56
N ARG A 5 40.47 -19.52 -22.39
CA ARG A 5 39.80 -18.24 -22.13
C ARG A 5 39.99 -17.85 -20.67
N GLY A 6 40.57 -16.66 -20.45
CA GLY A 6 40.49 -15.94 -19.19
C GLY A 6 39.06 -15.44 -18.95
N GLY A 7 38.47 -15.88 -17.84
CA GLY A 7 37.31 -15.24 -17.23
C GLY A 7 37.79 -14.47 -16.01
N THR A 8 37.79 -13.15 -16.12
CA THR A 8 38.19 -12.19 -15.08
C THR A 8 37.22 -12.24 -13.89
N GLY A 9 37.74 -12.47 -12.68
CA GLY A 9 37.00 -12.64 -11.43
C GLY A 9 36.38 -11.36 -10.83
N TRP A 10 35.65 -10.57 -11.61
CA TRP A 10 34.89 -9.42 -11.10
C TRP A 10 33.42 -9.76 -10.76
N GLU A 11 32.83 -10.80 -11.38
CA GLU A 11 31.44 -11.22 -11.13
C GLU A 11 31.27 -11.95 -9.78
N THR A 12 32.32 -12.59 -9.27
CA THR A 12 32.30 -13.30 -7.98
C THR A 12 32.56 -12.39 -6.76
N LEU A 13 33.11 -11.18 -6.95
CA LEU A 13 33.30 -10.21 -5.87
C LEU A 13 32.03 -9.40 -5.53
N GLY A 14 31.12 -9.23 -6.49
CA GLY A 14 29.84 -8.53 -6.28
C GLY A 14 28.86 -9.29 -5.37
N GLY A 15 28.92 -10.62 -5.35
CA GLY A 15 28.09 -11.47 -4.49
C GLY A 15 28.63 -11.65 -3.07
N ALA A 16 29.96 -11.59 -2.88
CA ALA A 16 30.59 -11.73 -1.57
C ALA A 16 30.51 -10.46 -0.71
N LEU A 17 30.46 -9.28 -1.34
CA LEU A 17 30.22 -7.99 -0.66
C LEU A 17 28.75 -7.76 -0.29
N ALA A 18 27.81 -8.55 -0.83
CA ALA A 18 26.38 -8.44 -0.56
C ALA A 18 25.96 -8.96 0.83
N ARG A 19 26.90 -9.53 1.60
CA ARG A 19 26.70 -9.95 3.00
C ARG A 19 27.85 -9.54 3.91
N LEU A 20 28.40 -8.35 3.74
CA LEU A 20 29.11 -7.72 4.84
C LEU A 20 28.09 -7.29 5.88
N ALA A 21 27.68 -8.24 6.74
CA ALA A 21 27.14 -7.88 8.04
C ALA A 21 28.25 -7.08 8.74
N CYS A 22 28.11 -5.76 8.81
CA CYS A 22 29.03 -4.96 9.61
C CYS A 22 28.92 -5.48 11.05
N GLY A 23 30.06 -5.73 11.69
CA GLY A 23 30.08 -6.30 13.04
C GLY A 23 29.34 -5.39 14.03
N ASP A 24 29.54 -4.08 13.90
CA ASP A 24 28.84 -3.04 14.64
C ASP A 24 28.39 -1.84 13.76
N LEU A 25 27.59 -0.95 14.36
CA LEU A 25 27.04 0.23 13.68
C LEU A 25 28.10 1.28 13.32
N GLU A 26 29.26 1.30 13.98
CA GLU A 26 30.32 2.26 13.69
C GLU A 26 31.05 1.87 12.40
N ASP A 27 31.32 0.57 12.20
CA ASP A 27 31.83 0.03 10.93
C ASP A 27 30.90 0.36 9.77
N CYS A 28 29.60 0.14 9.96
CA CYS A 28 28.58 0.54 8.99
C CYS A 28 28.57 2.05 8.73
N ALA A 29 28.78 2.87 9.76
CA ALA A 29 28.79 4.32 9.62
C ALA A 29 29.98 4.82 8.80
N ARG A 30 31.11 4.10 8.78
CA ARG A 30 32.24 4.41 7.89
C ARG A 30 31.91 4.11 6.42
N LEU A 31 31.18 3.02 6.17
CA LEU A 31 30.78 2.60 4.82
C LEU A 31 29.80 3.57 4.15
N LEU A 32 29.14 4.45 4.91
CA LEU A 32 28.29 5.52 4.36
C LEU A 32 29.06 6.51 3.47
N GLY A 33 30.38 6.61 3.59
CA GLY A 33 31.23 7.45 2.73
C GLY A 33 31.82 6.72 1.51
N HIS A 34 31.47 5.45 1.29
CA HIS A 34 32.10 4.63 0.26
C HIS A 34 31.77 5.13 -1.16
N PRO A 35 32.71 5.09 -2.14
CA PRO A 35 32.46 5.57 -3.50
C PRO A 35 31.36 4.78 -4.24
N ASP A 36 31.28 3.47 -4.02
CA ASP A 36 30.23 2.62 -4.60
C ASP A 36 28.87 2.84 -3.90
N PRO A 37 27.82 3.27 -4.63
CA PRO A 37 26.48 3.47 -4.07
C PRO A 37 25.86 2.20 -3.49
N ARG A 38 26.18 1.01 -4.02
CA ARG A 38 25.64 -0.25 -3.48
C ARG A 38 26.15 -0.55 -2.08
N VAL A 39 27.40 -0.16 -1.79
CA VAL A 39 27.99 -0.30 -0.45
C VAL A 39 27.31 0.67 0.53
N ARG A 40 27.08 1.92 0.12
CA ARG A 40 26.34 2.89 0.94
C ARG A 40 24.92 2.42 1.22
N GLU A 41 24.23 1.92 0.19
CA GLU A 41 22.88 1.38 0.29
C GLU A 41 22.81 0.17 1.25
N ASN A 42 23.77 -0.76 1.16
CA ASN A 42 23.84 -1.91 2.07
C ASN A 42 24.13 -1.49 3.51
N ALA A 43 25.02 -0.52 3.73
CA ALA A 43 25.29 0.00 5.06
C ALA A 43 24.03 0.61 5.70
N LEU A 44 23.20 1.31 4.92
CA LEU A 44 21.93 1.88 5.39
C LEU A 44 20.90 0.83 5.85
N VAL A 45 20.94 -0.40 5.30
CA VAL A 45 20.06 -1.50 5.75
C VAL A 45 20.27 -1.82 7.22
N GLU A 46 21.51 -1.78 7.70
CA GLU A 46 21.85 -2.13 9.07
C GLU A 46 21.29 -1.10 10.07
N PHE A 47 21.28 0.18 9.71
CA PHE A 47 20.65 1.23 10.52
C PHE A 47 19.12 1.04 10.59
N GLU A 48 18.49 0.63 9.49
CA GLU A 48 17.07 0.28 9.47
C GLU A 48 16.77 -0.89 10.41
N GLN A 49 17.53 -1.98 10.32
CA GLN A 49 17.30 -3.20 11.09
C GLN A 49 17.56 -3.01 12.59
N ARG A 50 18.58 -2.21 12.97
CA ARG A 50 18.86 -1.88 14.38
C ARG A 50 17.83 -0.93 14.99
N GLY A 51 17.07 -0.22 14.15
CA GLY A 51 15.98 0.64 14.56
C GLY A 51 16.38 1.71 15.58
N ALA A 52 15.65 1.82 16.69
CA ALA A 52 15.91 2.84 17.72
C ALA A 52 17.34 2.81 18.30
N GLY A 53 18.06 1.68 18.21
CA GLY A 53 19.46 1.59 18.60
C GLY A 53 20.42 2.43 17.73
N ALA A 54 19.98 2.84 16.53
CA ALA A 54 20.75 3.64 15.58
C ALA A 54 20.54 5.16 15.72
N VAL A 55 19.77 5.64 16.72
CA VAL A 55 19.47 7.09 16.88
C VAL A 55 20.74 7.95 16.95
N ALA A 56 21.82 7.47 17.58
CA ALA A 56 23.08 8.21 17.68
C ALA A 56 23.74 8.52 16.32
N TYR A 57 23.36 7.80 15.26
CA TYR A 57 23.94 7.92 13.91
C TYR A 57 23.09 8.78 12.95
N CYS A 58 21.99 9.37 13.43
CA CYS A 58 21.05 10.13 12.58
C CYS A 58 21.73 11.24 11.76
N GLU A 59 22.73 11.94 12.32
CA GLU A 59 23.45 13.00 11.60
C GLU A 59 24.21 12.44 10.39
N ARG A 60 24.87 11.27 10.55
CA ARG A 60 25.61 10.63 9.46
C ARG A 60 24.63 10.13 8.38
N VAL A 61 23.55 9.47 8.79
CA VAL A 61 22.50 8.99 7.87
C VAL A 61 21.83 10.15 7.12
N ALA A 62 21.62 11.30 7.78
CA ALA A 62 20.99 12.47 7.16
C ALA A 62 21.79 13.04 5.98
N GLY A 63 23.11 12.87 5.98
CA GLY A 63 23.97 13.25 4.85
C GLY A 63 23.60 12.54 3.54
N LEU A 64 23.01 11.34 3.62
CA LEU A 64 22.69 10.50 2.47
C LEU A 64 21.31 10.81 1.89
N LEU A 65 20.52 11.66 2.52
CA LEU A 65 19.25 12.15 1.97
C LEU A 65 19.44 12.98 0.69
N GLY A 66 20.65 13.51 0.48
CA GLY A 66 21.04 14.25 -0.71
C GLY A 66 21.95 13.48 -1.67
N ASP A 67 22.14 12.18 -1.47
CA ASP A 67 23.07 11.37 -2.27
C ASP A 67 22.77 11.49 -3.78
N ALA A 68 23.81 11.43 -4.61
CA ALA A 68 23.65 11.48 -6.06
C ALA A 68 22.84 10.27 -6.57
N ASP A 69 23.03 9.11 -5.95
CA ASP A 69 22.33 7.88 -6.30
C ASP A 69 20.90 7.85 -5.72
N PRO A 70 19.86 7.67 -6.56
CA PRO A 70 18.47 7.60 -6.09
C PRO A 70 18.17 6.43 -5.15
N GLY A 71 18.82 5.29 -5.33
CA GLY A 71 18.65 4.10 -4.48
C GLY A 71 19.16 4.36 -3.06
N VAL A 72 20.32 5.00 -2.95
CA VAL A 72 20.88 5.42 -1.65
C VAL A 72 19.96 6.42 -0.95
N ARG A 73 19.42 7.42 -1.66
CA ARG A 73 18.47 8.38 -1.07
C ARG A 73 17.21 7.68 -0.54
N GLN A 74 16.64 6.77 -1.32
CA GLN A 74 15.46 6.01 -0.91
C GLN A 74 15.76 5.15 0.32
N ARG A 75 16.90 4.46 0.33
CA ARG A 75 17.30 3.63 1.47
C ARG A 75 17.59 4.46 2.72
N ALA A 76 18.11 5.69 2.59
CA ALA A 76 18.30 6.58 3.73
C ALA A 76 16.96 6.95 4.40
N VAL A 77 15.90 7.17 3.63
CA VAL A 77 14.55 7.38 4.15
C VAL A 77 14.04 6.13 4.89
N LEU A 78 14.26 4.92 4.33
CA LEU A 78 13.90 3.66 4.99
C LEU A 78 14.70 3.43 6.29
N ALA A 79 15.98 3.79 6.32
CA ALA A 79 16.77 3.76 7.55
C ALA A 79 16.15 4.64 8.65
N PHE A 80 15.71 5.86 8.32
CA PHE A 80 14.97 6.69 9.26
C PHE A 80 13.62 6.08 9.68
N GLN A 81 12.92 5.41 8.77
CA GLN A 81 11.70 4.66 9.12
C GLN A 81 11.98 3.60 10.19
N GLY A 82 13.08 2.86 10.08
CA GLY A 82 13.52 1.89 11.09
C GLY A 82 13.92 2.56 12.41
N ILE A 83 14.72 3.62 12.36
CA ILE A 83 15.15 4.40 13.55
C ILE A 83 13.94 4.98 14.30
N GLY A 84 12.93 5.43 13.56
CA GLY A 84 11.67 5.93 14.08
C GLY A 84 11.74 7.35 14.62
N ARG A 85 10.80 7.69 15.49
CA ARG A 85 10.54 9.08 15.94
C ARG A 85 11.71 9.76 16.66
N GLY A 86 12.68 9.01 17.17
CA GLY A 86 13.91 9.56 17.77
C GLY A 86 14.74 10.40 16.79
N ALA A 87 14.59 10.17 15.48
CA ALA A 87 15.28 10.94 14.44
C ALA A 87 14.70 12.34 14.18
N ALA A 88 13.50 12.63 14.69
CA ALA A 88 12.77 13.86 14.36
C ALA A 88 13.54 15.17 14.60
N PRO A 89 14.29 15.34 15.71
CA PRO A 89 15.06 16.57 15.93
C PRO A 89 16.11 16.82 14.84
N VAL A 90 16.81 15.78 14.38
CA VAL A 90 17.82 15.88 13.32
C VAL A 90 17.16 16.21 11.99
N LEU A 91 16.11 15.48 11.62
CA LEU A 91 15.40 15.69 10.36
C LEU A 91 14.77 17.09 10.26
N ASN A 92 14.20 17.60 11.35
CA ASN A 92 13.68 18.97 11.41
C ASN A 92 14.78 20.02 11.19
N ARG A 93 15.97 19.81 11.80
CA ARG A 93 17.10 20.72 11.59
C ARG A 93 17.56 20.71 10.13
N VAL A 94 17.74 19.52 9.55
CA VAL A 94 18.14 19.33 8.15
C VAL A 94 17.11 19.93 7.18
N ARG A 95 15.82 19.81 7.48
CA ARG A 95 14.72 20.37 6.70
C ARG A 95 14.76 21.90 6.63
N ARG A 96 15.17 22.56 7.72
CA ARG A 96 15.16 24.01 7.90
C ARG A 96 16.48 24.68 7.51
N ALA A 97 17.60 23.98 7.65
CA ALA A 97 18.90 24.49 7.24
C ALA A 97 18.97 24.74 5.71
N PRO A 98 19.77 25.72 5.26
CA PRO A 98 20.20 25.78 3.87
C PRO A 98 20.87 24.46 3.50
N ALA A 99 20.40 23.81 2.45
CA ALA A 99 20.92 22.51 2.07
C ALA A 99 22.02 22.63 1.02
N ALA A 100 23.04 21.79 1.16
CA ALA A 100 24.13 21.67 0.20
C ALA A 100 23.69 21.07 -1.15
N GLY A 101 22.48 20.52 -1.26
CA GLY A 101 21.98 19.91 -2.49
C GLY A 101 20.44 19.91 -2.59
N PRO A 102 19.91 19.72 -3.81
CA PRO A 102 18.49 19.90 -4.12
C PRO A 102 17.57 18.90 -3.40
N TRP A 103 18.09 17.72 -3.02
CA TRP A 103 17.30 16.61 -2.50
C TRP A 103 17.31 16.47 -0.99
N VAL A 104 18.29 17.05 -0.28
CA VAL A 104 18.45 16.86 1.18
C VAL A 104 17.19 17.27 1.96
N ARG A 105 16.65 18.45 1.68
CA ARG A 105 15.45 18.96 2.37
C ARG A 105 14.19 18.17 2.01
N ALA A 106 14.11 17.69 0.77
CA ALA A 106 13.00 16.85 0.31
C ALA A 106 13.07 15.46 0.96
N GLY A 107 14.25 14.86 1.04
CA GLY A 107 14.49 13.60 1.75
C GLY A 107 14.19 13.70 3.24
N ALA A 108 14.56 14.82 3.89
CA ALA A 108 14.23 15.05 5.29
C ALA A 108 12.71 15.18 5.52
N LEU A 109 12.00 15.87 4.62
CA LEU A 109 10.54 15.95 4.64
C LEU A 109 9.89 14.56 4.46
N ALA A 110 10.38 13.77 3.50
CA ALA A 110 9.93 12.40 3.29
C ALA A 110 10.14 11.56 4.56
N ALA A 111 11.34 11.57 5.14
CA ALA A 111 11.65 10.83 6.36
C ALA A 111 10.76 11.25 7.56
N LEU A 112 10.50 12.55 7.75
CA LEU A 112 9.57 13.04 8.80
C LEU A 112 8.15 12.47 8.62
N ALA A 113 7.67 12.48 7.37
CA ALA A 113 6.37 11.91 7.05
C ALA A 113 6.33 10.38 7.24
N GLU A 114 7.44 9.70 6.95
CA GLU A 114 7.58 8.25 7.09
C GLU A 114 7.56 7.80 8.56
N ILE A 115 8.21 8.53 9.47
CA ILE A 115 8.31 8.15 10.89
C ILE A 115 7.11 8.55 11.74
N GLY A 116 6.33 9.56 11.33
CA GLY A 116 5.19 9.98 12.14
C GLY A 116 4.02 10.63 11.41
N GLY A 117 4.01 10.58 10.08
CA GLY A 117 2.87 11.03 9.28
C GLY A 117 2.63 12.53 9.37
N PRO A 118 1.41 12.99 9.00
CA PRO A 118 1.04 14.40 9.03
C PRO A 118 1.26 15.08 10.38
N GLY A 119 1.11 14.35 11.50
CA GLY A 119 1.29 14.90 12.85
C GLY A 119 2.73 15.29 13.21
N MET A 120 3.72 14.85 12.41
CA MET A 120 5.12 15.27 12.57
C MET A 120 5.52 16.43 11.66
N LEU A 121 4.63 16.85 10.77
CA LEU A 121 4.89 17.94 9.84
C LEU A 121 4.36 19.24 10.39
N ASP A 122 5.18 20.28 10.36
CA ASP A 122 4.71 21.62 10.72
C ASP A 122 3.80 22.23 9.62
N PRO A 123 3.13 23.36 9.89
CA PRO A 123 2.19 23.95 8.93
C PRO A 123 2.82 24.29 7.58
N ALA A 124 4.11 24.69 7.55
CA ALA A 124 4.81 25.03 6.32
C ALA A 124 5.07 23.79 5.46
N ASP A 125 5.47 22.69 6.09
CA ASP A 125 5.69 21.41 5.42
C ASP A 125 4.39 20.78 4.93
N LEU A 126 3.32 20.84 5.74
CA LEU A 126 1.98 20.42 5.31
C LEU A 126 1.50 21.24 4.11
N ALA A 127 1.72 22.56 4.12
CA ALA A 127 1.37 23.42 2.99
C ALA A 127 2.16 23.07 1.72
N ALA A 128 3.47 22.79 1.85
CA ALA A 128 4.32 22.38 0.75
C ALA A 128 3.87 21.03 0.16
N VAL A 129 3.60 20.04 1.01
CA VAL A 129 3.06 18.73 0.61
C VAL A 129 1.72 18.86 -0.11
N ARG A 130 0.77 19.61 0.48
CA ARG A 130 -0.55 19.85 -0.13
C ARG A 130 -0.42 20.56 -1.48
N ARG A 131 0.50 21.51 -1.62
CA ARG A 131 0.79 22.18 -2.90
C ARG A 131 1.32 21.18 -3.92
N LEU A 132 2.29 20.34 -3.54
CA LEU A 132 2.85 19.36 -4.47
C LEU A 132 1.79 18.36 -4.94
N ARG A 133 0.97 17.84 -4.01
CA ARG A 133 -0.16 16.96 -4.34
C ARG A 133 -1.09 17.60 -5.37
N ARG A 134 -1.51 18.85 -5.16
CA ARG A 134 -2.34 19.60 -6.12
C ARG A 134 -1.69 19.73 -7.50
N VAL A 135 -0.37 19.90 -7.56
CA VAL A 135 0.36 19.95 -8.85
C VAL A 135 0.37 18.58 -9.50
N LYS A 136 0.70 17.52 -8.75
CA LYS A 136 0.81 16.14 -9.27
C LYS A 136 -0.53 15.58 -9.73
N GLN A 137 -1.62 15.89 -9.02
CA GLN A 137 -2.98 15.46 -9.38
C GLN A 137 -3.41 15.96 -10.77
N ARG A 138 -2.91 17.11 -11.24
CA ARG A 138 -3.30 17.68 -12.54
C ARG A 138 -2.79 16.91 -13.74
N THR A 139 -1.73 16.13 -13.56
CA THR A 139 -1.03 15.40 -14.63
C THR A 139 -0.90 13.93 -14.30
N GLU A 140 -1.64 13.44 -13.32
CA GLU A 140 -1.60 12.03 -12.94
C GLU A 140 -2.32 11.21 -14.01
N VAL A 141 -1.64 10.16 -14.46
CA VAL A 141 -2.20 9.13 -15.31
C VAL A 141 -2.42 7.91 -14.42
N PRO A 142 -3.61 7.27 -14.42
CA PRO A 142 -3.84 6.05 -13.68
C PRO A 142 -2.81 4.97 -14.03
N GLU A 143 -2.32 4.28 -13.01
CA GLU A 143 -1.36 3.18 -13.13
C GLU A 143 -1.90 1.97 -12.35
N PRO A 144 -1.54 0.73 -12.75
CA PRO A 144 -1.93 -0.48 -12.05
C PRO A 144 -1.55 -0.48 -10.56
N PHE A 145 -2.47 -0.98 -9.73
CA PHE A 145 -2.22 -1.16 -8.31
C PHE A 145 -1.62 -2.55 -8.04
N THR A 146 -0.67 -2.62 -7.11
CA THR A 146 -0.32 -3.90 -6.48
C THR A 146 -1.39 -4.22 -5.43
N LEU A 147 -2.23 -5.21 -5.71
CA LEU A 147 -3.35 -5.56 -4.84
C LEU A 147 -2.92 -6.53 -3.75
N CYS A 148 -3.14 -6.14 -2.49
CA CYS A 148 -3.01 -7.02 -1.35
C CYS A 148 -4.01 -6.61 -0.27
N GLY A 149 -5.10 -7.36 -0.13
CA GLY A 149 -6.21 -7.04 0.76
C GLY A 149 -7.54 -7.10 0.03
N PHE A 150 -8.43 -6.18 0.35
CA PHE A 150 -9.77 -6.14 -0.23
C PHE A 150 -10.19 -4.69 -0.47
N TRP A 151 -11.17 -4.53 -1.35
CA TRP A 151 -11.75 -3.25 -1.69
C TRP A 151 -13.23 -3.39 -2.01
N TYR A 152 -13.97 -2.30 -1.85
CA TYR A 152 -15.33 -2.17 -2.36
C TYR A 152 -15.33 -1.39 -3.67
N ALA A 153 -16.29 -1.67 -4.53
CA ALA A 153 -16.66 -0.83 -5.66
C ALA A 153 -18.13 -0.41 -5.52
N VAL A 154 -18.43 0.85 -5.78
CA VAL A 154 -19.80 1.40 -5.80
C VAL A 154 -19.99 2.28 -7.05
N PRO A 155 -21.13 2.19 -7.75
CA PRO A 155 -21.34 2.84 -9.05
C PRO A 155 -21.76 4.30 -8.87
N THR A 156 -20.88 5.10 -8.29
CA THR A 156 -21.09 6.53 -8.09
C THR A 156 -19.77 7.28 -8.16
N VAL A 157 -19.84 8.55 -8.54
CA VAL A 157 -18.74 9.52 -8.43
C VAL A 157 -18.99 10.55 -7.33
N ASP A 158 -20.11 10.45 -6.60
CA ASP A 158 -20.40 11.27 -5.42
C ASP A 158 -19.54 10.79 -4.23
N GLN A 159 -18.34 11.36 -4.13
CA GLN A 159 -17.40 11.04 -3.06
C GLN A 159 -17.95 11.36 -1.68
N ALA A 160 -18.79 12.40 -1.52
CA ALA A 160 -19.36 12.74 -0.22
C ALA A 160 -20.33 11.66 0.25
N ALA A 161 -21.17 11.13 -0.65
CA ALA A 161 -22.05 10.00 -0.35
C ALA A 161 -21.25 8.73 0.00
N VAL A 162 -20.12 8.48 -0.66
CA VAL A 162 -19.23 7.36 -0.33
C VAL A 162 -18.60 7.55 1.06
N LEU A 163 -18.05 8.72 1.36
CA LEU A 163 -17.46 9.00 2.66
C LEU A 163 -18.48 8.81 3.80
N ASP A 164 -19.70 9.32 3.61
CA ASP A 164 -20.81 9.14 4.56
C ASP A 164 -21.19 7.66 4.73
N ALA A 165 -21.36 6.91 3.63
CA ALA A 165 -21.70 5.49 3.68
C ALA A 165 -20.67 4.64 4.42
N PHE A 166 -19.40 5.05 4.43
CA PHE A 166 -18.30 4.37 5.13
C PHE A 166 -17.95 4.98 6.49
N GLY A 167 -18.68 6.03 6.94
CA GLY A 167 -18.43 6.71 8.22
C GLY A 167 -17.07 7.40 8.28
N LEU A 168 -16.55 7.82 7.13
CA LEU A 168 -15.23 8.41 6.94
C LEU A 168 -15.31 9.94 7.07
N ALA A 169 -14.22 10.54 7.57
CA ALA A 169 -14.13 11.98 7.78
C ALA A 169 -12.69 12.46 7.60
N GLU A 170 -12.47 13.78 7.69
CA GLU A 170 -11.14 14.40 7.55
C GLU A 170 -10.43 13.95 6.26
N ALA A 171 -11.20 13.93 5.16
CA ALA A 171 -10.72 13.51 3.85
C ALA A 171 -9.69 14.51 3.32
N GLU A 172 -8.47 14.04 3.12
CA GLU A 172 -7.38 14.82 2.53
C GLU A 172 -7.13 14.35 1.09
N PRO A 173 -7.20 15.25 0.09
CA PRO A 173 -6.91 14.93 -1.30
C PRO A 173 -5.51 14.35 -1.49
N VAL A 174 -5.44 13.27 -2.28
CA VAL A 174 -4.22 12.59 -2.68
C VAL A 174 -4.26 12.23 -4.16
N THR A 175 -3.09 11.94 -4.72
CA THR A 175 -2.98 11.27 -6.02
C THR A 175 -3.41 9.80 -5.87
N LEU A 176 -3.82 9.15 -6.96
CA LEU A 176 -4.06 7.70 -7.01
C LEU A 176 -2.85 6.94 -6.49
N ARG A 177 -1.64 7.32 -6.94
CA ARG A 177 -0.39 6.69 -6.51
C ARG A 177 -0.15 6.82 -5.01
N THR A 178 -0.36 8.01 -4.44
CA THR A 178 -0.21 8.23 -3.00
C THR A 178 -1.24 7.43 -2.20
N GLY A 179 -2.49 7.37 -2.69
CA GLY A 179 -3.55 6.57 -2.07
C GLY A 179 -3.25 5.07 -2.08
N ALA A 180 -2.87 4.52 -3.22
CA ALA A 180 -2.49 3.12 -3.39
C ALA A 180 -1.30 2.74 -2.51
N ALA A 181 -0.25 3.58 -2.47
CA ALA A 181 0.91 3.36 -1.64
C ALA A 181 0.58 3.38 -0.13
N ALA A 182 -0.27 4.31 0.29
CA ALA A 182 -0.74 4.40 1.67
C ALA A 182 -1.52 3.14 2.09
N TRP A 183 -2.46 2.67 1.24
CA TRP A 183 -3.21 1.45 1.48
C TRP A 183 -2.31 0.21 1.55
N CYS A 184 -1.43 0.03 0.56
CA CYS A 184 -0.50 -1.09 0.50
C CYS A 184 0.38 -1.11 1.76
N ARG A 185 0.94 0.03 2.15
CA ARG A 185 1.72 0.17 3.38
C ARG A 185 0.91 -0.25 4.61
N ASP A 186 -0.27 0.32 4.81
CA ASP A 186 -1.08 0.09 6.02
C ASP A 186 -1.43 -1.39 6.20
N ARG A 187 -1.55 -2.14 5.09
CA ARG A 187 -1.76 -3.58 5.11
C ARG A 187 -0.51 -4.37 5.51
N HIS A 188 0.67 -3.88 5.15
CA HIS A 188 1.94 -4.57 5.31
C HIS A 188 2.74 -4.17 6.55
N ILE A 189 2.31 -3.15 7.29
CA ILE A 189 2.95 -2.80 8.57
C ILE A 189 2.89 -4.01 9.51
N ARG A 190 4.05 -4.41 10.03
CA ARG A 190 4.22 -5.45 11.06
C ARG A 190 4.76 -4.82 12.35
N GLY A 191 4.43 -5.39 13.50
CA GLY A 191 4.95 -4.97 14.80
C GLY A 191 4.00 -4.12 15.65
N ARG A 192 4.51 -3.50 16.72
CA ARG A 192 3.71 -2.69 17.66
C ARG A 192 3.08 -1.50 16.93
N GLY A 193 1.75 -1.45 16.92
CA GLY A 193 0.99 -0.38 16.24
C GLY A 193 0.45 -0.74 14.86
N ALA A 194 0.77 -1.92 14.32
CA ALA A 194 0.26 -2.41 13.03
C ALA A 194 -1.28 -2.40 12.96
N GLU A 195 -1.93 -2.95 14.00
CA GLU A 195 -3.39 -2.95 14.13
C GLU A 195 -3.97 -1.52 14.17
N ARG A 196 -3.22 -0.54 14.67
CA ARG A 196 -3.67 0.86 14.66
C ARG A 196 -3.62 1.41 13.25
N ALA A 197 -2.54 1.15 12.52
CA ALA A 197 -2.35 1.68 11.17
C ALA A 197 -3.40 1.15 10.18
N SER A 198 -3.63 -0.16 10.17
CA SER A 198 -4.61 -0.82 9.29
C SER A 198 -6.06 -0.35 9.50
N HIS A 199 -6.35 0.28 10.65
CA HIS A 199 -7.69 0.70 11.05
C HIS A 199 -7.90 2.21 11.02
N SER A 200 -6.83 3.00 10.87
CA SER A 200 -6.91 4.45 11.07
C SER A 200 -7.41 5.19 9.84
N ARG A 201 -7.03 4.76 8.64
CA ARG A 201 -7.41 5.45 7.40
C ARG A 201 -7.86 4.48 6.31
N VAL A 202 -8.63 5.03 5.39
CA VAL A 202 -9.14 4.37 4.18
C VAL A 202 -8.77 5.23 2.99
N PHE A 203 -8.37 4.59 1.90
CA PHE A 203 -8.20 5.28 0.62
C PHE A 203 -9.49 5.15 -0.19
N VAL A 204 -10.07 6.28 -0.57
CA VAL A 204 -11.20 6.35 -1.50
C VAL A 204 -10.66 6.90 -2.82
N SER A 205 -10.84 6.16 -3.90
CA SER A 205 -10.36 6.57 -5.23
C SER A 205 -11.11 7.81 -5.73
N PRO A 206 -10.60 8.51 -6.76
CA PRO A 206 -11.47 9.29 -7.64
C PRO A 206 -12.54 8.39 -8.28
N GLY A 207 -13.50 8.99 -8.98
CA GLY A 207 -14.35 8.22 -9.89
C GLY A 207 -13.51 7.64 -11.01
N LEU A 208 -13.53 6.32 -11.19
CA LEU A 208 -12.83 5.55 -12.22
C LEU A 208 -13.89 4.87 -13.07
N ASP A 209 -14.02 5.24 -14.35
CA ASP A 209 -15.04 4.69 -15.26
C ASP A 209 -16.47 4.66 -14.66
N GLY A 210 -16.82 5.69 -13.87
CA GLY A 210 -18.12 5.82 -13.19
C GLY A 210 -18.21 5.13 -11.81
N TRP A 211 -17.15 4.46 -11.37
CA TRP A 211 -17.08 3.75 -10.09
C TRP A 211 -16.17 4.44 -9.09
N THR A 212 -16.55 4.42 -7.81
CA THR A 212 -15.63 4.78 -6.71
C THR A 212 -15.20 3.51 -6.00
N LEU A 213 -13.89 3.36 -5.83
CA LEU A 213 -13.27 2.25 -5.13
C LEU A 213 -12.86 2.65 -3.72
N VAL A 214 -13.08 1.77 -2.74
CA VAL A 214 -12.79 2.03 -1.33
C VAL A 214 -11.86 0.94 -0.79
N PHE A 215 -10.63 1.33 -0.44
CA PHE A 215 -9.54 0.45 -0.03
C PHE A 215 -9.22 0.59 1.46
N GLY A 216 -9.25 -0.53 2.19
CA GLY A 216 -8.99 -0.58 3.62
C GLY A 216 -10.23 -0.93 4.44
N HIS A 217 -10.06 -1.01 5.76
CA HIS A 217 -11.14 -1.42 6.66
C HIS A 217 -11.97 -0.22 7.12
N SER A 218 -13.29 -0.25 6.93
CA SER A 218 -14.16 0.69 7.65
C SER A 218 -14.24 0.33 9.14
N SER A 219 -14.59 1.30 9.99
CA SER A 219 -14.80 1.03 11.42
C SER A 219 -15.91 0.01 11.69
N GLU A 220 -16.89 -0.10 10.79
CA GLU A 220 -17.99 -1.06 10.91
C GLU A 220 -17.55 -2.48 10.58
N ASP A 221 -16.72 -2.65 9.54
CA ASP A 221 -16.12 -3.94 9.19
C ASP A 221 -15.21 -4.46 10.33
N LEU A 222 -14.52 -3.56 11.01
CA LEU A 222 -13.59 -3.89 12.10
C LEU A 222 -14.25 -4.28 13.41
N ARG A 223 -15.38 -3.65 13.75
CA ARG A 223 -16.18 -4.05 14.92
C ARG A 223 -16.62 -5.50 14.82
N LEU A 224 -16.80 -5.98 13.60
CA LEU A 224 -17.28 -7.32 13.32
C LEU A 224 -16.12 -8.34 13.18
N VAL A 225 -14.95 -7.94 12.62
CA VAL A 225 -13.74 -8.79 12.53
C VAL A 225 -13.07 -9.05 13.89
N ARG A 226 -13.08 -8.09 14.83
CA ARG A 226 -12.46 -8.27 16.16
C ARG A 226 -13.09 -9.35 17.04
N ARG A 227 -14.26 -9.90 16.66
CA ARG A 227 -14.91 -11.03 17.36
C ARG A 227 -14.55 -12.43 16.82
N GLY A 228 -13.77 -12.54 15.74
CA GLY A 228 -13.32 -13.84 15.21
C GLY A 228 -11.99 -13.68 14.48
N GLY A 229 -10.91 -14.15 15.10
CA GLY A 229 -9.52 -13.83 14.76
C GLY A 229 -9.14 -13.88 13.28
N GLY A 230 -8.38 -12.87 12.85
CA GLY A 230 -7.71 -12.81 11.55
C GLY A 230 -8.64 -12.71 10.33
N CYS A 231 -8.04 -12.47 9.15
CA CYS A 231 -8.74 -12.57 7.85
C CYS A 231 -9.05 -14.03 7.46
N ALA A 232 -8.84 -14.99 8.37
CA ALA A 232 -8.96 -16.42 8.10
C ALA A 232 -10.21 -16.99 8.80
N GLY A 233 -11.27 -17.18 8.01
CA GLY A 233 -12.37 -18.11 8.32
C GLY A 233 -13.58 -17.52 9.05
N GLY A 234 -14.75 -17.62 8.41
CA GLY A 234 -16.10 -17.48 9.00
C GLY A 234 -16.61 -16.06 9.22
N THR A 235 -15.77 -15.13 9.69
CA THR A 235 -16.21 -13.77 10.02
C THR A 235 -16.48 -12.92 8.77
N VAL A 236 -15.62 -13.02 7.76
CA VAL A 236 -15.75 -12.31 6.46
C VAL A 236 -17.06 -12.69 5.75
N ARG A 237 -17.40 -13.99 5.72
CA ARG A 237 -18.63 -14.53 5.12
C ARG A 237 -19.92 -13.98 5.72
N ARG A 238 -19.90 -13.50 6.96
CA ARG A 238 -21.08 -12.92 7.61
C ARG A 238 -21.21 -11.42 7.34
N ILE A 239 -20.08 -10.73 7.31
CA ILE A 239 -20.04 -9.26 7.28
C ILE A 239 -20.20 -8.75 5.86
N VAL A 240 -19.44 -9.33 4.93
CA VAL A 240 -19.33 -8.82 3.57
C VAL A 240 -20.68 -8.84 2.85
N PRO A 241 -21.47 -9.93 2.86
CA PRO A 241 -22.79 -9.92 2.23
C PRO A 241 -23.72 -8.83 2.79
N ALA A 242 -23.81 -8.70 4.12
CA ALA A 242 -24.67 -7.68 4.74
C ALA A 242 -24.21 -6.26 4.37
N ARG A 243 -22.89 -6.04 4.28
CA ARG A 243 -22.31 -4.77 3.87
C ARG A 243 -22.58 -4.46 2.40
N CYS A 244 -22.38 -5.43 1.50
CA CYS A 244 -22.70 -5.29 0.08
C CYS A 244 -24.20 -5.04 -0.14
N SER A 245 -25.08 -5.74 0.58
CA SER A 245 -26.52 -5.51 0.57
C SER A 245 -26.87 -4.06 0.94
N ALA A 246 -26.36 -3.56 2.06
CA ALA A 246 -26.63 -2.19 2.51
C ALA A 246 -26.10 -1.13 1.53
N LEU A 247 -24.88 -1.31 1.01
CA LEU A 247 -24.30 -0.42 0.02
C LEU A 247 -25.05 -0.49 -1.31
N GLY A 248 -25.42 -1.68 -1.77
CA GLY A 248 -26.16 -1.86 -3.00
C GLY A 248 -27.58 -1.30 -2.92
N GLY A 249 -28.24 -1.38 -1.75
CA GLY A 249 -29.50 -0.68 -1.52
C GLY A 249 -29.38 0.85 -1.61
N ARG A 250 -28.22 1.41 -1.22
CA ARG A 250 -27.95 2.86 -1.28
C ARG A 250 -27.51 3.35 -2.66
N PHE A 251 -26.69 2.57 -3.36
CA PHE A 251 -26.03 2.98 -4.60
C PHE A 251 -26.56 2.23 -5.84
N GLY A 252 -27.58 1.38 -5.69
CA GLY A 252 -28.14 0.55 -6.76
C GLY A 252 -27.35 -0.73 -7.04
N ALA A 253 -26.05 -0.78 -6.73
CA ALA A 253 -25.24 -1.99 -6.71
C ALA A 253 -24.02 -1.79 -5.79
N ALA A 254 -23.43 -2.88 -5.32
CA ALA A 254 -22.16 -2.83 -4.61
C ALA A 254 -21.42 -4.15 -4.71
N GLN A 255 -20.10 -4.07 -4.79
CA GLN A 255 -19.23 -5.19 -5.01
C GLN A 255 -18.10 -5.11 -4.00
N TRP A 256 -17.66 -6.28 -3.56
CA TRP A 256 -16.50 -6.43 -2.71
C TRP A 256 -15.59 -7.47 -3.35
N TYR A 257 -14.29 -7.21 -3.29
CA TYR A 257 -13.27 -8.03 -3.90
C TYR A 257 -12.13 -8.21 -2.91
N GLY A 258 -11.56 -9.42 -2.85
CA GLY A 258 -10.42 -9.77 -2.02
C GLY A 258 -9.35 -10.48 -2.83
N ALA A 259 -8.09 -10.09 -2.65
CA ALA A 259 -6.93 -10.69 -3.28
C ALA A 259 -5.71 -10.65 -2.35
N SER A 260 -4.90 -11.71 -2.33
CA SER A 260 -3.61 -11.70 -1.63
C SER A 260 -2.46 -11.53 -2.61
N CYS A 261 -1.52 -10.65 -2.27
CA CYS A 261 -0.21 -10.66 -2.88
C CYS A 261 0.54 -11.94 -2.48
N GLY A 262 1.06 -12.68 -3.47
CA GLY A 262 1.90 -13.87 -3.25
C GLY A 262 1.18 -15.15 -2.79
N GLY A 263 -0.16 -15.20 -2.79
CA GLY A 263 -0.93 -16.37 -2.41
C GLY A 263 -2.14 -16.60 -3.32
N ALA A 264 -2.76 -17.79 -3.22
CA ALA A 264 -3.90 -18.18 -4.04
C ALA A 264 -5.25 -17.58 -3.57
N TRP A 265 -5.26 -16.76 -2.51
CA TRP A 265 -6.51 -16.24 -1.97
C TRP A 265 -7.15 -15.21 -2.90
N THR A 266 -8.38 -15.52 -3.31
CA THR A 266 -9.29 -14.65 -4.06
C THR A 266 -10.71 -14.81 -3.53
N ALA A 267 -11.46 -13.71 -3.50
CA ALA A 267 -12.85 -13.70 -3.04
C ALA A 267 -13.63 -12.55 -3.68
N TRP A 268 -14.94 -12.69 -3.82
CA TRP A 268 -15.83 -11.62 -4.27
C TRP A 268 -17.24 -11.75 -3.68
N CYS A 269 -17.91 -10.62 -3.57
CA CYS A 269 -19.33 -10.53 -3.24
C CYS A 269 -20.01 -9.50 -4.13
N ILE A 270 -21.14 -9.86 -4.71
CA ILE A 270 -21.86 -9.05 -5.69
C ILE A 270 -23.27 -8.81 -5.14
N ALA A 271 -23.64 -7.55 -4.99
CA ALA A 271 -24.99 -7.11 -4.69
C ALA A 271 -25.58 -6.28 -5.84
N GLU A 272 -26.80 -6.63 -6.24
CA GLU A 272 -27.64 -5.89 -7.18
C GLU A 272 -28.81 -5.32 -6.39
N GLY A 273 -28.86 -4.00 -6.22
CA GLY A 273 -29.70 -3.37 -5.21
C GLY A 273 -29.38 -3.92 -3.80
N PRO A 274 -30.38 -4.16 -2.95
CA PRO A 274 -30.16 -4.77 -1.64
C PRO A 274 -29.87 -6.28 -1.68
N GLU A 275 -30.00 -6.94 -2.83
CA GLU A 275 -29.90 -8.39 -2.93
C GLU A 275 -28.47 -8.84 -3.22
N VAL A 276 -27.94 -9.75 -2.39
CA VAL A 276 -26.63 -10.37 -2.64
C VAL A 276 -26.83 -11.56 -3.58
N VAL A 277 -26.46 -11.38 -4.84
CA VAL A 277 -26.63 -12.39 -5.89
C VAL A 277 -25.49 -13.40 -5.94
N ARG A 278 -24.31 -13.06 -5.39
CA ARG A 278 -23.15 -13.96 -5.34
C ARG A 278 -22.25 -13.63 -4.16
N TYR A 279 -21.77 -14.68 -3.49
CA TYR A 279 -20.64 -14.61 -2.57
C TYR A 279 -19.72 -15.81 -2.85
N TYR A 280 -18.45 -15.54 -3.03
CA TYR A 280 -17.41 -16.54 -3.26
C TYR A 280 -16.17 -16.20 -2.45
N ASP A 281 -15.60 -17.20 -1.80
CA ASP A 281 -14.27 -17.16 -1.21
C ASP A 281 -13.60 -18.49 -1.51
N VAL A 282 -12.37 -18.46 -2.05
CA VAL A 282 -11.68 -19.67 -2.51
C VAL A 282 -11.48 -20.69 -1.38
N PHE A 283 -11.18 -20.27 -0.15
CA PHE A 283 -10.95 -21.18 0.97
C PHE A 283 -12.24 -21.74 1.54
N ASP A 284 -13.33 -20.97 1.51
CA ASP A 284 -14.66 -21.50 1.81
C ASP A 284 -15.09 -22.52 0.75
N ALA A 285 -14.82 -22.24 -0.53
CA ALA A 285 -15.18 -23.10 -1.65
C ALA A 285 -14.42 -24.42 -1.64
N GLU A 286 -13.12 -24.42 -1.33
CA GLU A 286 -12.31 -25.64 -1.10
C GLU A 286 -12.91 -26.56 -0.02
N ARG A 287 -13.71 -26.00 0.91
CA ARG A 287 -14.39 -26.74 1.98
C ARG A 287 -15.84 -27.11 1.62
N GLY A 288 -16.24 -27.00 0.36
CA GLY A 288 -17.61 -27.23 -0.11
C GLY A 288 -18.59 -26.10 0.27
N GLY A 289 -18.07 -24.92 0.62
CA GLY A 289 -18.84 -23.76 1.05
C GLY A 289 -19.38 -22.89 -0.07
N ASP A 290 -19.02 -23.19 -1.34
CA ASP A 290 -19.55 -22.54 -2.53
C ASP A 290 -21.00 -23.00 -2.77
N LYS A 291 -21.94 -22.06 -2.75
CA LYS A 291 -23.37 -22.34 -2.86
C LYS A 291 -24.00 -21.41 -3.89
N GLY A 292 -24.91 -21.97 -4.68
CA GLY A 292 -25.63 -21.24 -5.72
C GLY A 292 -24.92 -21.26 -7.07
N PRO A 293 -25.61 -20.80 -8.13
CA PRO A 293 -25.03 -20.74 -9.46
C PRO A 293 -23.89 -19.72 -9.54
N ALA A 294 -22.92 -19.99 -10.42
CA ALA A 294 -21.90 -19.02 -10.77
C ALA A 294 -22.56 -17.76 -11.38
N HIS A 295 -22.03 -16.59 -11.03
CA HIS A 295 -22.49 -15.33 -11.63
C HIS A 295 -22.01 -15.22 -13.08
N ARG A 296 -22.74 -14.49 -13.95
CA ARG A 296 -22.34 -14.26 -15.36
C ARG A 296 -20.91 -13.75 -15.52
N ALA A 297 -20.42 -13.00 -14.53
CA ALA A 297 -19.06 -12.46 -14.51
C ALA A 297 -17.98 -13.54 -14.35
N GLU A 298 -18.33 -14.74 -13.90
CA GLU A 298 -17.42 -15.88 -13.74
C GLU A 298 -17.35 -16.73 -15.03
N TYR A 299 -18.24 -16.52 -16.00
CA TYR A 299 -18.34 -17.39 -17.18
C TYR A 299 -17.08 -17.32 -18.06
N GLY A 300 -16.59 -18.48 -18.48
CA GLY A 300 -15.35 -18.61 -19.24
C GLY A 300 -14.07 -18.66 -18.39
N TYR A 301 -14.18 -18.62 -17.06
CA TYR A 301 -13.08 -18.90 -16.14
C TYR A 301 -13.30 -20.22 -15.40
N LEU A 302 -12.20 -20.83 -14.96
CA LEU A 302 -12.26 -21.98 -14.06
C LEU A 302 -12.50 -21.50 -12.62
N PRO A 303 -13.30 -22.20 -11.79
CA PRO A 303 -13.40 -21.89 -10.37
C PRO A 303 -12.02 -21.95 -9.69
N ALA A 304 -11.66 -20.91 -8.93
CA ALA A 304 -10.31 -20.79 -8.34
C ALA A 304 -9.92 -21.92 -7.38
N HIS A 305 -10.89 -22.56 -6.73
CA HIS A 305 -10.67 -23.67 -5.79
C HIS A 305 -10.46 -25.02 -6.50
N GLU A 306 -10.88 -25.14 -7.76
CA GLU A 306 -10.61 -26.33 -8.55
C GLU A 306 -9.13 -26.30 -8.95
N ARG A 307 -8.32 -27.08 -8.22
CA ARG A 307 -6.90 -27.20 -8.52
C ARG A 307 -6.73 -27.68 -9.95
N VAL A 308 -5.93 -26.96 -10.73
CA VAL A 308 -5.42 -27.43 -12.03
C VAL A 308 -4.56 -28.67 -11.78
N GLY A 309 -5.21 -29.83 -11.73
CA GLY A 309 -4.56 -31.13 -11.76
C GLY A 309 -3.89 -31.32 -13.11
N ARG A 310 -2.71 -31.95 -13.10
CA ARG A 310 -1.97 -32.30 -14.31
C ARG A 310 -2.89 -32.99 -15.33
N ALA A 311 -3.03 -32.35 -16.49
CA ALA A 311 -3.81 -32.74 -17.66
C ALA A 311 -5.32 -32.37 -17.60
N GLU A 312 -5.75 -31.64 -18.64
CA GLU A 312 -7.13 -31.51 -19.17
C GLU A 312 -8.01 -30.28 -18.85
N LEU A 313 -7.55 -29.28 -18.09
CA LEU A 313 -8.27 -27.98 -18.04
C LEU A 313 -7.42 -26.85 -18.65
N SER A 314 -7.72 -26.46 -19.88
CA SER A 314 -7.20 -25.24 -20.50
C SER A 314 -8.11 -24.05 -20.17
N GLY A 315 -7.79 -23.32 -19.10
CA GLY A 315 -8.52 -22.12 -18.71
C GLY A 315 -7.78 -21.29 -17.64
N GLU A 316 -7.97 -19.98 -17.66
CA GLU A 316 -7.46 -19.09 -16.62
C GLU A 316 -8.34 -19.22 -15.35
N PRO A 317 -7.77 -19.37 -14.14
CA PRO A 317 -8.53 -19.35 -12.90
C PRO A 317 -9.25 -18.02 -12.68
N CYS A 318 -10.51 -18.08 -12.26
CA CYS A 318 -11.30 -16.91 -11.94
C CYS A 318 -10.68 -16.15 -10.77
N SER A 319 -10.45 -14.86 -10.93
CA SER A 319 -9.85 -14.00 -9.92
C SER A 319 -10.74 -12.82 -9.60
N ALA A 320 -10.56 -12.23 -8.41
CA ALA A 320 -11.31 -11.05 -8.00
C ALA A 320 -11.11 -9.87 -8.99
N THR A 321 -9.91 -9.74 -9.56
CA THR A 321 -9.61 -8.74 -10.59
C THR A 321 -10.33 -9.03 -11.91
N ALA A 322 -10.41 -10.29 -12.33
CA ALA A 322 -11.18 -10.68 -13.52
C ALA A 322 -12.69 -10.41 -13.36
N VAL A 323 -13.24 -10.69 -12.18
CA VAL A 323 -14.64 -10.36 -11.86
C VAL A 323 -14.84 -8.84 -11.77
N ALA A 324 -13.89 -8.10 -11.18
CA ALA A 324 -13.92 -6.65 -11.11
C ALA A 324 -13.89 -5.99 -12.50
N ALA A 325 -13.03 -6.47 -13.41
CA ALA A 325 -12.95 -5.99 -14.79
C ALA A 325 -14.28 -6.07 -15.55
N ARG A 326 -15.14 -7.04 -15.20
CA ARG A 326 -16.44 -7.25 -15.86
C ARG A 326 -17.60 -6.52 -15.24
N LEU A 327 -17.52 -6.19 -13.95
CA LEU A 327 -18.65 -5.64 -13.18
C LEU A 327 -18.42 -4.22 -12.66
N SER A 328 -17.18 -3.79 -12.56
CA SER A 328 -16.80 -2.47 -12.08
C SER A 328 -15.48 -2.02 -12.73
N VAL A 329 -14.41 -1.93 -11.95
CA VAL A 329 -13.06 -1.51 -12.39
C VAL A 329 -12.04 -2.47 -11.80
N ASP A 330 -11.15 -2.99 -12.64
CA ASP A 330 -9.97 -3.73 -12.17
C ASP A 330 -8.82 -2.76 -11.84
N PRO A 331 -8.44 -2.62 -10.55
CA PRO A 331 -7.34 -1.74 -10.17
C PRO A 331 -5.98 -2.18 -10.73
N ALA A 332 -5.82 -3.46 -11.08
CA ALA A 332 -4.59 -3.99 -11.68
C ALA A 332 -4.47 -3.70 -13.19
N ALA A 333 -5.53 -3.18 -13.81
CA ALA A 333 -5.57 -2.85 -15.23
C ALA A 333 -5.74 -1.35 -15.52
N LEU A 334 -5.65 -0.50 -14.50
CA LEU A 334 -5.72 0.97 -14.67
C LEU A 334 -4.65 1.45 -15.64
N GLY A 335 -5.02 2.42 -16.47
CA GLY A 335 -4.09 2.97 -17.46
C GLY A 335 -4.57 4.29 -18.06
N PRO A 336 -3.87 4.78 -19.10
CA PRO A 336 -4.20 6.05 -19.76
C PRO A 336 -5.63 6.13 -20.35
N GLY A 337 -6.26 4.98 -20.60
CA GLY A 337 -7.64 4.91 -21.10
C GLY A 337 -8.72 4.96 -20.02
N THR A 338 -8.35 4.88 -18.73
CA THR A 338 -9.32 4.94 -17.62
C THR A 338 -9.83 6.37 -17.45
N ALA A 339 -11.14 6.56 -17.50
CA ALA A 339 -11.76 7.86 -17.25
C ALA A 339 -11.68 8.19 -15.75
N VAL A 340 -11.16 9.37 -15.42
CA VAL A 340 -10.98 9.84 -14.02
C VAL A 340 -11.85 11.06 -13.76
N THR A 341 -12.64 11.02 -12.68
CA THR A 341 -13.46 12.15 -12.20
C THR A 341 -13.08 12.52 -10.77
N GLY A 342 -12.74 13.79 -10.53
CA GLY A 342 -12.39 14.29 -9.21
C GLY A 342 -10.99 13.88 -8.76
N SER A 343 -10.80 13.63 -7.47
CA SER A 343 -9.51 13.24 -6.89
C SER A 343 -9.70 12.20 -5.80
N GLY A 344 -8.72 11.31 -5.63
CA GLY A 344 -8.73 10.39 -4.52
C GLY A 344 -8.51 11.10 -3.18
N VAL A 345 -8.93 10.46 -2.09
CA VAL A 345 -8.76 10.98 -0.73
C VAL A 345 -8.28 9.90 0.22
N LEU A 346 -7.42 10.28 1.16
CA LEU A 346 -7.21 9.52 2.38
C LEU A 346 -8.13 10.09 3.46
N ALA A 347 -9.03 9.26 3.96
CA ALA A 347 -9.99 9.66 4.97
C ALA A 347 -9.83 8.82 6.24
N LEU A 348 -10.08 9.44 7.39
CA LEU A 348 -9.99 8.78 8.68
C LEU A 348 -11.27 8.02 9.02
N THR A 349 -11.09 6.82 9.55
CA THR A 349 -12.16 6.08 10.19
C THR A 349 -12.46 6.67 11.56
N SER A 350 -13.51 6.20 12.25
CA SER A 350 -13.78 6.61 13.64
C SER A 350 -12.61 6.30 14.58
N TYR A 351 -11.86 5.23 14.31
CA TYR A 351 -10.64 4.89 15.03
C TYR A 351 -9.53 5.89 14.73
N GLY A 352 -9.32 6.22 13.45
CA GLY A 352 -8.33 7.20 13.02
C GLY A 352 -8.56 8.59 13.60
N ARG A 353 -9.80 9.05 13.68
CA ARG A 353 -10.12 10.35 14.32
C ARG A 353 -9.70 10.41 15.79
N ARG A 354 -9.77 9.28 16.49
CA ARG A 354 -9.39 9.21 17.91
C ARG A 354 -7.87 9.12 18.13
N TYR A 355 -7.15 8.49 17.22
CA TYR A 355 -5.74 8.13 17.41
C TYR A 355 -4.77 8.77 16.40
N GLY A 356 -5.27 9.53 15.44
CA GLY A 356 -4.53 10.22 14.40
C GLY A 356 -4.22 9.36 13.16
N HIS A 357 -3.58 10.00 12.17
CA HIS A 357 -3.08 9.32 10.97
C HIS A 357 -1.92 8.38 11.29
N PRO A 358 -1.83 7.22 10.63
CA PRO A 358 -0.64 6.39 10.71
C PRO A 358 0.54 7.03 9.96
N PRO A 359 1.79 6.65 10.31
CA PRO A 359 2.98 7.09 9.59
C PRO A 359 3.03 6.62 8.13
N GLY A 360 3.75 7.35 7.26
CA GLY A 360 3.99 6.95 5.86
C GLY A 360 2.81 7.20 4.92
N ALA A 361 2.28 8.42 4.94
CA ALA A 361 1.18 8.87 4.06
C ALA A 361 1.66 9.59 2.79
N LEU A 362 2.98 9.69 2.60
CA LEU A 362 3.58 10.71 1.75
C LEU A 362 4.75 10.16 0.93
N PRO A 363 4.51 9.29 -0.06
CA PRO A 363 5.29 9.39 -1.28
C PRO A 363 5.02 10.80 -1.85
N VAL A 364 6.03 11.67 -1.72
CA VAL A 364 6.03 13.08 -2.16
C VAL A 364 6.51 13.14 -3.61
#